data_AF-A0A4R0WJJ5-F1
#
_entry.id   AF-A0A4R0WJJ5-F1
#
_cell.length_a   1.000
_cell.length_b   1.000
_cell.length_c   1.000
_cell.angle_alpha   90.00
_cell.angle_beta   90.00
_cell.angle_gamma   90.00
#
_symmetry.space_group_name_H-M   'P 1'
#
loop_
_entity.id
_entity.type
_entity.pdbx_description
1 polymer ?
#
loop_
_entity_poly.entity_id
_entity_poly.type
_entity_poly.pdbx_seq_one_letter_code
_entity_poly.pdbx_strand_id
1 'polypeptide(L)'
;SANSGAMSTNNLMFSRQAFVGVTNATYGSLTAGRQYASYYQLLSPYSPTTWLTGFYGAHAGDVDGLDTIYRANNTLLYMSP
;
A
#
# COMPACT_ATOMS: atom_id res chain seq x y z
N SER A 1 2.38 -13.28 -18.65
CA SER A 1 2.00 -11.93 -19.14
C SER A 1 0.51 -11.71 -18.92
N ALA A 2 0.03 -10.46 -18.88
CA ALA A 2 -1.38 -10.14 -18.58
C ALA A 2 -2.38 -10.89 -19.50
N ASN A 3 -1.93 -11.29 -20.69
CA ASN A 3 -2.74 -11.99 -21.70
C ASN A 3 -2.73 -13.52 -21.57
N SER A 4 -1.98 -14.07 -20.61
CA SER A 4 -1.80 -15.53 -20.42
C SER A 4 -2.52 -16.09 -19.20
N GLY A 5 -3.21 -15.24 -18.42
CA GLY A 5 -3.77 -15.62 -17.11
C GLY A 5 -2.73 -15.92 -16.03
N ALA A 6 -1.43 -15.90 -16.38
CA ALA A 6 -0.35 -16.07 -15.43
C ALA A 6 -0.29 -14.89 -14.44
N MET A 7 0.11 -15.21 -13.21
CA MET A 7 0.32 -14.24 -12.15
C MET A 7 1.35 -13.18 -12.57
N SER A 8 1.09 -11.92 -12.26
CA SER A 8 2.01 -10.80 -12.54
C SER A 8 3.31 -10.90 -11.74
N THR A 9 3.25 -11.55 -10.58
CA THR A 9 4.41 -11.89 -9.75
C THR A 9 4.33 -13.37 -9.42
N ASN A 10 5.38 -14.13 -9.73
CA ASN A 10 5.43 -15.56 -9.47
C ASN A 10 5.15 -15.84 -7.98
N ASN A 11 4.29 -16.83 -7.72
CA ASN A 11 3.93 -17.30 -6.38
C ASN A 11 3.18 -16.29 -5.47
N LEU A 12 2.81 -15.10 -5.95
CA LEU A 12 2.02 -14.13 -5.17
C LEU A 12 0.65 -13.88 -5.80
N MET A 13 -0.42 -14.44 -5.20
CA MET A 13 -1.79 -14.14 -5.63
C MET A 13 -2.12 -12.65 -5.42
N PHE A 14 -1.54 -12.04 -4.39
CA PHE A 14 -1.66 -10.61 -4.09
C PHE A 14 -0.27 -10.00 -3.90
N SER A 15 0.27 -9.36 -4.95
CA SER A 15 1.63 -8.81 -4.92
C SER A 15 1.74 -7.44 -4.24
N ARG A 16 0.63 -6.68 -4.19
CA ARG A 16 0.59 -5.33 -3.60
C ARG A 16 0.24 -5.34 -2.11
N GLN A 17 -0.89 -5.91 -1.73
CA GLN A 17 -1.35 -5.95 -0.34
C GLN A 17 -1.98 -7.30 -0.01
N ALA A 18 -1.58 -7.87 1.14
CA ALA A 18 -2.11 -9.11 1.70
C ALA A 18 -1.96 -9.05 3.21
N PHE A 19 -3.02 -8.68 3.92
CA PHE A 19 -3.01 -8.50 5.37
C PHE A 19 -4.36 -8.87 5.98
N VAL A 20 -4.35 -9.15 7.27
CA VAL A 20 -5.54 -9.31 8.11
C VAL A 20 -5.54 -8.24 9.18
N GLY A 21 -6.71 -7.93 9.74
CA GLY A 21 -6.79 -6.92 10.79
C GLY A 21 -8.13 -6.83 11.48
N VAL A 22 -8.14 -6.01 12.52
CA VAL A 22 -9.32 -5.68 13.31
C VAL A 22 -9.48 -4.16 13.33
N THR A 23 -10.73 -3.70 13.33
CA THR A 23 -11.07 -2.27 13.39
C THR A 23 -12.12 -2.05 14.46
N ASN A 24 -11.93 -1.00 15.26
CA ASN A 24 -12.83 -0.56 16.30
C ASN A 24 -12.95 0.97 16.27
N ALA A 25 -14.16 1.50 16.42
CA ALA A 25 -14.38 2.94 16.34
C ALA A 25 -13.68 3.75 17.44
N THR A 26 -13.44 3.14 18.61
CA THR A 26 -12.78 3.78 19.75
C THR A 26 -11.26 3.62 19.73
N TYR A 27 -10.78 2.46 19.24
CA TYR A 27 -9.36 2.10 19.30
C TYR A 27 -8.67 2.12 17.93
N GLY A 28 -9.36 2.48 16.85
CA GLY A 28 -8.76 2.53 15.52
C GLY A 28 -8.59 1.14 14.88
N SER A 29 -7.58 1.00 14.03
CA SER A 29 -7.33 -0.22 13.24
C SER A 29 -5.94 -0.79 13.48
N LEU A 30 -5.86 -2.11 13.64
CA LEU A 30 -4.62 -2.87 13.72
C LEU A 30 -4.58 -3.93 12.62
N THR A 31 -3.55 -3.90 11.79
CA THR A 31 -3.36 -4.85 10.69
C THR A 31 -1.98 -5.51 10.72
N ALA A 32 -1.92 -6.75 10.22
CA ALA A 32 -0.71 -7.54 10.11
C ALA A 32 -0.60 -8.19 8.73
N GLY A 33 0.55 -8.02 8.06
CA GLY A 33 0.84 -8.69 6.79
C GLY A 33 1.74 -7.91 5.85
N ARG A 34 1.47 -7.99 4.56
CA ARG A 34 2.11 -7.23 3.48
C ARG A 34 1.26 -6.02 3.13
N GLN A 35 1.76 -4.82 3.36
CA GLN A 35 0.98 -3.59 3.15
C GLN A 35 1.86 -2.36 2.92
N TYR A 36 1.22 -1.25 2.53
CA TYR A 36 1.85 0.06 2.49
C TYR A 36 2.14 0.56 3.91
N ALA A 37 3.11 1.45 4.02
CA ALA A 37 3.38 2.15 5.28
C ALA A 37 2.20 3.06 5.67
N SER A 38 2.09 3.36 6.97
CA SER A 38 1.03 4.22 7.52
C SER A 38 1.01 5.61 6.90
N TYR A 39 2.19 6.19 6.63
CA TYR A 39 2.34 7.46 5.93
C TYR A 39 1.59 7.46 4.58
N TYR A 40 1.79 6.41 3.78
CA TYR A 40 1.15 6.29 2.47
C TYR A 40 -0.37 6.20 2.61
N GLN A 41 -0.86 5.42 3.58
CA GLN A 41 -2.31 5.31 3.83
C GLN A 41 -2.93 6.64 4.25
N LEU A 42 -2.24 7.45 5.04
CA LEU A 42 -2.73 8.75 5.50
C LEU A 42 -2.73 9.80 4.40
N LEU A 43 -1.72 9.81 3.54
CA LEU A 43 -1.46 10.92 2.61
C LEU A 43 -1.87 10.64 1.18
N SER A 44 -2.05 9.37 0.81
CA SER A 44 -2.53 8.99 -0.52
C SER A 44 -3.78 9.78 -0.96
N PRO A 45 -4.82 10.00 -0.13
CA PRO A 45 -5.99 10.79 -0.52
C PRO A 45 -5.70 12.25 -0.87
N TYR A 46 -4.64 12.82 -0.31
CA TYR A 46 -4.22 14.20 -0.56
C TYR A 46 -3.20 14.31 -1.69
N SER A 47 -2.87 13.19 -2.32
CA SER A 47 -1.85 13.13 -3.35
C SER A 47 -2.43 12.91 -4.74
N PRO A 48 -1.73 13.39 -5.78
CA PRO A 48 -2.14 13.14 -7.16
C PRO A 48 -1.97 11.68 -7.57
N THR A 49 -1.26 10.84 -6.80
CA THR A 49 -1.01 9.42 -7.15
C THR A 49 -2.26 8.56 -7.26
N THR A 50 -3.38 9.02 -6.69
CA THR A 50 -4.71 8.42 -6.85
C THR A 50 -5.17 8.44 -8.32
N TRP A 51 -4.79 9.47 -9.07
CA TRP A 51 -5.19 9.69 -10.47
C TRP A 51 -4.02 9.52 -11.45
N LEU A 52 -2.84 9.96 -11.02
CA LEU A 52 -1.58 9.91 -11.77
C LEU A 52 -0.69 8.87 -11.08
N THR A 53 -0.95 7.59 -11.33
CA THR A 53 -0.30 6.50 -10.58
C THR A 53 1.22 6.43 -10.82
N GLY A 54 1.96 6.01 -9.80
CA GLY A 54 3.41 5.76 -9.89
C GLY A 54 4.20 7.04 -10.17
N PHE A 55 5.33 6.89 -10.88
CA PHE A 55 6.24 7.98 -11.24
C PHE A 55 5.58 9.25 -11.79
N TYR A 56 4.43 9.13 -12.47
CA TYR A 56 3.73 10.29 -13.06
C TYR A 56 3.02 11.19 -12.04
N GLY A 57 2.71 10.69 -10.85
CA GLY A 57 2.11 11.50 -9.76
C GLY A 57 2.91 11.46 -8.47
N ALA A 58 4.02 10.73 -8.40
CA ALA A 58 4.96 10.84 -7.29
C ALA A 58 5.80 12.13 -7.44
N HIS A 59 6.26 12.68 -6.32
CA HIS A 59 7.20 13.79 -6.37
C HIS A 59 8.55 13.32 -6.92
N ALA A 60 9.30 14.23 -7.55
CA ALA A 60 10.60 13.91 -8.13
C ALA A 60 11.53 13.28 -7.07
N GLY A 61 12.05 12.08 -7.37
CA GLY A 61 12.91 11.32 -6.46
C GLY A 61 12.18 10.48 -5.40
N ASP A 62 10.84 10.37 -5.45
CA ASP A 62 10.00 9.65 -4.46
C ASP A 62 10.29 10.08 -3.01
N VAL A 63 10.58 11.38 -2.83
CA VAL A 63 10.96 11.96 -1.53
C VAL A 63 9.87 11.82 -0.47
N ASP A 64 8.64 11.60 -0.90
CA ASP A 64 7.46 11.40 -0.07
C ASP A 64 6.97 9.94 -0.08
N GLY A 65 7.65 9.01 -0.75
CA GLY A 65 7.30 7.59 -0.73
C GLY A 65 5.94 7.25 -1.34
N LEU A 66 5.43 8.09 -2.25
CA LEU A 66 4.13 7.90 -2.91
C LEU A 66 4.20 7.12 -4.22
N ASP A 67 5.38 6.79 -4.75
CA ASP A 67 5.56 5.95 -5.95
C ASP A 67 5.06 4.49 -5.75
N THR A 68 4.47 4.18 -4.59
CA THR A 68 3.89 2.88 -4.20
C THR A 68 4.87 1.71 -4.26
N ILE A 69 6.14 1.94 -4.58
CA ILE A 69 7.17 0.92 -4.74
C ILE A 69 7.54 0.27 -3.40
N TYR A 70 7.42 1.03 -2.31
CA TYR A 70 7.70 0.55 -0.97
C TYR A 70 6.48 -0.17 -0.36
N ARG A 71 6.62 -1.49 -0.22
CA ARG A 71 5.64 -2.39 0.43
C ARG A 71 6.40 -3.40 1.26
N ALA A 72 6.23 -3.35 2.57
CA ALA A 72 6.95 -4.22 3.49
C ALA A 72 6.16 -5.51 3.74
N ASN A 73 6.88 -6.62 3.85
CA ASN A 73 6.34 -7.86 4.40
C ASN A 73 6.43 -7.82 5.92
N ASN A 74 5.67 -8.69 6.60
CA ASN A 74 5.74 -8.89 8.05
C ASN A 74 5.57 -7.58 8.84
N THR A 75 4.68 -6.72 8.36
CA THR A 75 4.41 -5.42 8.97
C THR A 75 3.26 -5.52 9.95
N LEU A 76 3.42 -4.91 11.12
CA LEU A 76 2.33 -4.57 12.03
C LEU A 76 2.07 -3.06 11.90
N LEU A 77 0.83 -2.68 11.65
CA LEU A 77 0.44 -1.29 11.46
C LEU A 77 -0.76 -0.97 12.32
N TYR A 78 -0.65 0.12 13.07
CA TYR A 78 -1.72 0.66 13.90
C TYR A 78 -2.07 2.06 13.41
N MET A 79 -3.36 2.31 13.21
CA MET A 79 -3.91 3.65 12.93
C MET A 79 -4.87 4.01 14.04
N SER A 80 -4.62 5.14 14.71
CA SER A 80 -5.58 5.72 15.65
C SER A 80 -6.83 6.25 14.93
N PRO A 81 -7.96 6.44 15.65
CA PRO A 81 -9.14 7.11 15.12
C PRO A 81 -8.85 8.49 14.52
#